data_AF-A0AA38IX55-F1
#
_entry.id   AF-A0AA38IX55-F1
#
_cell.length_a   1.000
_cell.length_b   1.000
_cell.length_c   1.000
_cell.angle_alpha   90.00
_cell.angle_beta   90.00
_cell.angle_gamma   90.00
#
_symmetry.space_group_name_H-M   'P 1'
#
loop_
_entity.id
_entity.type
_entity.pdbx_description
1 polymer ?
#
loop_
_entity_poly.entity_id
_entity_poly.type
_entity_poly.pdbx_seq_one_letter_code
_entity_poly.pdbx_strand_id
1 'polypeptide(L)'
;MDKFDWKLTIRLNIIILKIAGLWPKGNEVYKFDFYTIYSFFALNLFLNVPNFFQAANIYFVYTDLTALTAIIFVTCTELLASIKVCYFVSNIGILKKLMVTLDGQLFQPRTLEQRRLVQPGLDSWKMTYTIFYVPVIATLILWAVFPIVDGSFREYRLPFSAWYPYNTKVSPFYELTYVYQIVSVWFLSITNVNMDTLIAALMMYIGTQCDILSDDVKNLGSRGELEFNTKLLKCIDHHRNIISFAGDCNKFFDKIALGQFFTSSLSLALAMFQLTVVEPFGSEFYSLLFYVFSMTVQISLYCWFGNEVEIKVSNSG
;
A
#
# COMPACT_ATOMS: atom_id res chain seq x y z
N MET A 1 -20.33 14.89 -23.34
CA MET A 1 -19.02 14.40 -22.86
C MET A 1 -19.28 13.14 -22.05
N ASP A 2 -18.63 12.04 -22.38
CA ASP A 2 -18.83 10.76 -21.67
C ASP A 2 -18.36 10.86 -20.22
N LYS A 3 -18.93 10.07 -19.31
CA LYS A 3 -18.52 10.07 -17.90
C LYS A 3 -17.04 9.69 -17.76
N PHE A 4 -16.29 10.40 -16.92
CA PHE A 4 -14.90 10.08 -16.63
C PHE A 4 -14.83 8.89 -15.65
N ASP A 5 -14.12 7.83 -16.03
CA ASP A 5 -13.93 6.65 -15.18
C ASP A 5 -12.65 6.80 -14.34
N TRP A 6 -12.83 7.26 -13.11
CA TRP A 6 -11.74 7.40 -12.14
C TRP A 6 -11.10 6.07 -11.75
N LYS A 7 -11.88 4.99 -11.75
CA LYS A 7 -11.46 3.65 -11.31
C LYS A 7 -10.62 2.96 -12.36
N LEU A 8 -10.71 3.36 -13.63
CA LEU A 8 -9.89 2.82 -14.70
C LEU A 8 -8.39 2.96 -14.39
N THR A 9 -7.97 4.09 -13.82
CA THR A 9 -6.57 4.33 -13.45
C THR A 9 -6.06 3.33 -12.43
N ILE A 10 -6.86 3.02 -11.41
CA ILE A 10 -6.49 2.11 -10.33
C ILE A 10 -7.04 0.69 -10.53
N ARG A 11 -7.48 0.34 -11.75
CA ARG A 11 -8.17 -0.93 -12.02
C ARG A 11 -7.30 -2.14 -11.67
N LEU A 12 -6.02 -2.09 -12.00
CA LEU A 12 -5.08 -3.17 -11.69
C LEU A 12 -4.94 -3.34 -10.17
N ASN A 13 -4.79 -2.23 -9.44
CA ASN A 13 -4.73 -2.22 -7.98
C ASN A 13 -6.00 -2.84 -7.35
N ILE A 14 -7.19 -2.46 -7.83
CA ILE A 14 -8.47 -3.04 -7.36
C ILE A 14 -8.55 -4.55 -7.64
N ILE A 15 -8.13 -5.00 -8.82
CA ILE A 15 -8.13 -6.43 -9.18
C ILE A 15 -7.23 -7.20 -8.23
N ILE A 16 -6.04 -6.68 -7.94
CA ILE A 16 -5.09 -7.35 -7.07
C ILE A 16 -5.59 -7.36 -5.62
N LEU A 17 -6.14 -6.25 -5.11
CA LEU A 17 -6.78 -6.23 -3.79
C LEU A 17 -7.95 -7.21 -3.69
N LYS A 18 -8.71 -7.41 -4.78
CA LYS A 18 -9.77 -8.41 -4.84
C LYS A 18 -9.23 -9.84 -4.79
N ILE A 19 -8.11 -10.11 -5.46
CA ILE A 19 -7.42 -11.41 -5.39
C ILE A 19 -6.85 -11.63 -3.99
N ALA A 20 -6.28 -10.59 -3.35
CA ALA A 20 -5.78 -10.65 -1.98
C ALA A 20 -6.89 -10.83 -0.92
N GLY A 21 -8.16 -10.84 -1.33
CA GLY A 21 -9.28 -10.94 -0.41
C GLY A 21 -9.67 -9.62 0.27
N LEU A 22 -9.09 -8.49 -0.13
CA LEU A 22 -9.31 -7.17 0.48
C LEU A 22 -10.41 -6.31 -0.17
N TRP A 23 -10.97 -6.73 -1.31
CA TRP A 23 -11.98 -5.94 -2.03
C TRP A 23 -13.31 -6.70 -2.24
N PRO A 24 -14.24 -6.68 -1.27
CA PRO A 24 -15.55 -7.34 -1.41
C PRO A 24 -16.36 -6.74 -2.57
N LYS A 25 -17.29 -7.52 -3.12
CA LYS A 25 -18.10 -7.10 -4.27
C LYS A 25 -19.10 -6.00 -3.89
N GLY A 26 -19.42 -5.15 -4.86
CA GLY A 26 -20.40 -4.07 -4.71
C GLY A 26 -19.93 -2.92 -3.82
N ASN A 27 -20.91 -2.21 -3.25
CA ASN A 27 -20.74 -1.09 -2.32
C ASN A 27 -20.84 -1.54 -0.85
N GLU A 28 -20.87 -2.85 -0.62
CA GLU A 28 -21.15 -3.42 0.69
C GLU A 28 -19.85 -3.75 1.44
N VAL A 29 -19.96 -3.82 2.76
CA VAL A 29 -18.94 -4.36 3.66
C VAL A 29 -18.92 -5.90 3.53
N TYR A 30 -17.90 -6.57 4.05
CA TYR A 30 -17.84 -8.03 4.11
C TYR A 30 -19.14 -8.62 4.69
N LYS A 31 -19.74 -9.53 3.93
CA LYS A 31 -20.94 -10.31 4.30
C LYS A 31 -20.57 -11.77 4.49
N PHE A 32 -21.45 -12.57 5.08
CA PHE A 32 -21.23 -14.00 5.20
C PHE A 32 -21.45 -14.71 3.85
N ASP A 33 -20.48 -14.60 2.94
CA ASP A 33 -20.47 -15.21 1.61
C ASP A 33 -19.16 -15.98 1.36
N PHE A 34 -19.09 -16.69 0.23
CA PHE A 34 -17.88 -17.44 -0.15
C PHE A 34 -16.65 -16.56 -0.28
N TYR A 35 -16.80 -15.29 -0.65
CA TYR A 35 -15.68 -14.37 -0.79
C TYR A 35 -15.09 -14.02 0.58
N THR A 36 -15.91 -13.70 1.58
CA THR A 36 -15.42 -13.42 2.94
C THR A 36 -14.78 -14.64 3.58
N ILE A 37 -15.34 -15.84 3.35
CA ILE A 37 -14.72 -17.10 3.80
C ILE A 37 -13.33 -17.26 3.14
N TYR A 38 -13.25 -17.09 1.82
CA TYR A 38 -11.99 -17.11 1.08
C TYR A 38 -10.99 -16.08 1.63
N SER A 39 -11.39 -14.83 1.79
CA SER A 39 -10.56 -13.75 2.32
C SER A 39 -10.02 -14.08 3.70
N PHE A 40 -10.87 -14.60 4.59
CA PHE A 40 -10.46 -15.00 5.93
C PHE A 40 -9.38 -16.09 5.87
N PHE A 41 -9.58 -17.14 5.07
CA PHE A 41 -8.58 -18.20 4.95
C PHE A 41 -7.30 -17.72 4.26
N ALA A 42 -7.39 -16.95 3.19
CA ALA A 42 -6.23 -16.44 2.46
C ALA A 42 -5.36 -15.51 3.34
N LEU A 43 -5.98 -14.55 4.01
CA LEU A 43 -5.27 -13.61 4.90
C LEU A 43 -4.68 -14.34 6.11
N ASN A 44 -5.38 -15.31 6.70
CA ASN A 44 -4.78 -16.05 7.82
C ASN A 44 -3.64 -16.97 7.35
N LEU A 45 -3.85 -17.73 6.28
CA LEU A 45 -2.89 -18.71 5.79
C LEU A 45 -1.62 -18.07 5.24
N PHE A 46 -1.72 -17.00 4.45
CA PHE A 46 -0.56 -16.44 3.74
C PHE A 46 0.03 -15.20 4.39
N LEU A 47 -0.61 -14.64 5.43
CA LEU A 47 -0.14 -13.44 6.10
C LEU A 47 0.03 -13.65 7.60
N ASN A 48 -1.01 -14.08 8.34
CA ASN A 48 -0.89 -14.20 9.80
C ASN A 48 -0.07 -15.42 10.27
N VAL A 49 -0.21 -16.58 9.63
CA VAL A 49 0.53 -17.80 10.01
C VAL A 49 2.05 -17.66 9.78
N PRO A 50 2.55 -17.16 8.63
CA PRO A 50 3.98 -16.89 8.43
C PRO A 50 4.53 -15.91 9.48
N ASN A 51 3.80 -14.82 9.75
CA ASN A 51 4.17 -13.84 10.76
C ASN A 51 4.27 -14.47 12.15
N PHE A 52 3.35 -15.37 12.48
CA PHE A 52 3.40 -16.10 13.75
C PHE A 52 4.67 -16.95 13.87
N PHE A 53 5.06 -17.70 12.83
CA PHE A 53 6.25 -18.54 12.86
C PHE A 53 7.55 -17.71 12.92
N GLN A 54 7.60 -16.55 12.26
CA GLN A 54 8.73 -15.62 12.37
C GLN A 54 8.80 -14.96 13.75
N ALA A 55 7.66 -14.50 14.28
CA ALA A 55 7.60 -13.94 15.63
C ALA A 55 7.97 -14.98 16.71
N ALA A 56 7.53 -16.23 16.56
CA ALA A 56 7.92 -17.32 17.45
C ALA A 56 9.43 -17.58 17.41
N ASN A 57 10.07 -17.40 16.25
CA ASN A 57 11.51 -17.56 16.09
C ASN A 57 12.32 -16.60 16.99
N ILE A 58 11.80 -15.40 17.25
CA ILE A 58 12.43 -14.42 18.16
C ILE A 58 12.67 -15.03 19.54
N TYR A 59 11.74 -15.82 20.06
CA TYR A 59 11.89 -16.49 21.36
C TYR A 59 13.04 -17.49 21.38
N PHE A 60 13.44 -18.04 20.23
CA PHE A 60 14.54 -19.00 20.15
C PHE A 60 15.89 -18.34 19.90
N VAL A 61 15.92 -17.12 19.35
CA VAL A 61 17.15 -16.41 18.98
C VAL A 61 17.48 -15.19 19.82
N TYR A 62 16.63 -14.79 20.78
CA TYR A 62 16.77 -13.53 21.53
C TYR A 62 18.10 -13.37 22.29
N THR A 63 18.79 -14.46 22.60
CA THR A 63 20.09 -14.43 23.30
C THR A 63 21.25 -14.04 22.38
N ASP A 64 21.11 -14.24 21.07
CA ASP A 64 22.09 -13.82 20.08
C ASP A 64 21.65 -12.47 19.49
N LEU A 65 22.38 -11.40 19.88
CA LEU A 65 22.05 -10.05 19.46
C LEU A 65 22.10 -9.87 17.93
N THR A 66 23.04 -10.54 17.25
CA THR A 66 23.19 -10.46 15.80
C THR A 66 22.04 -11.17 15.11
N ALA A 67 21.69 -12.38 15.55
CA ALA A 67 20.54 -13.11 15.02
C ALA A 67 19.21 -12.39 15.31
N LEU A 68 19.03 -11.86 16.52
CA LEU A 68 17.86 -11.10 16.92
C LEU A 68 17.66 -9.87 16.04
N THR A 69 18.72 -9.06 15.88
CA THR A 69 18.65 -7.84 15.09
C THR A 69 18.47 -8.11 13.60
N ALA A 70 18.88 -9.29 13.09
CA ALA A 70 18.64 -9.71 11.71
C ALA A 70 17.17 -10.09 11.42
N ILE A 71 16.40 -10.49 12.45
CA ILE A 71 15.02 -11.01 12.29
C ILE A 71 13.97 -9.98 12.74
N ILE A 72 14.29 -9.15 13.73
CA ILE A 72 13.33 -8.26 14.38
C ILE A 72 12.76 -7.19 13.44
N PHE A 73 13.58 -6.58 12.57
CA PHE A 73 13.08 -5.53 11.67
C PHE A 73 12.15 -6.11 10.59
N VAL A 74 12.43 -7.33 10.11
CA VAL A 74 11.55 -8.04 9.17
C VAL A 74 10.23 -8.35 9.85
N THR A 75 10.30 -8.94 11.05
CA THR A 75 9.10 -9.29 11.84
C THR A 75 8.25 -8.06 12.17
N CYS A 76 8.87 -6.93 12.53
CA CYS A 76 8.16 -5.67 12.78
C CYS A 76 7.39 -5.18 11.54
N THR A 77 8.01 -5.22 10.36
CA THR A 77 7.37 -4.81 9.10
C THR A 77 6.23 -5.75 8.71
N GLU A 78 6.41 -7.05 8.92
CA GLU A 78 5.38 -8.05 8.71
C GLU A 78 4.17 -7.87 9.64
N LEU A 79 4.41 -7.64 10.93
CA LEU A 79 3.36 -7.33 11.90
C LEU A 79 2.59 -6.07 11.52
N LEU A 80 3.28 -5.04 11.01
CA LEU A 80 2.61 -3.85 10.49
C LEU A 80 1.68 -4.21 9.33
N ALA A 81 2.08 -5.08 8.40
CA ALA A 81 1.22 -5.49 7.29
C ALA A 81 -0.07 -6.18 7.79
N SER A 82 0.01 -7.02 8.84
CA SER A 82 -1.19 -7.57 9.51
C SER A 82 -2.08 -6.46 10.07
N ILE A 83 -1.49 -5.49 10.77
CA ILE A 83 -2.22 -4.36 11.36
C ILE A 83 -2.89 -3.53 10.27
N LYS A 84 -2.19 -3.25 9.16
CA LYS A 84 -2.75 -2.54 8.00
C LYS A 84 -3.96 -3.26 7.44
N VAL A 85 -3.87 -4.58 7.23
CA VAL A 85 -5.00 -5.39 6.76
C VAL A 85 -6.19 -5.27 7.70
N CYS A 86 -5.98 -5.35 9.02
CA CYS A 86 -7.05 -5.19 10.00
C CYS A 86 -7.74 -3.83 9.89
N TYR A 87 -6.98 -2.73 9.81
CA TYR A 87 -7.54 -1.39 9.64
C TYR A 87 -8.23 -1.22 8.28
N PHE A 88 -7.63 -1.74 7.21
CA PHE A 88 -8.19 -1.70 5.86
C PHE A 88 -9.55 -2.39 5.80
N VAL A 89 -9.64 -3.61 6.34
CA VAL A 89 -10.88 -4.39 6.42
C VAL A 89 -11.91 -3.69 7.28
N SER A 90 -11.52 -3.16 8.44
CA SER A 90 -12.42 -2.43 9.34
C SER A 90 -12.99 -1.16 8.70
N ASN A 91 -12.18 -0.47 7.89
CA ASN A 91 -12.55 0.78 7.23
C ASN A 91 -13.07 0.60 5.79
N ILE A 92 -13.30 -0.64 5.32
CA ILE A 92 -13.70 -0.91 3.93
C ILE A 92 -14.99 -0.18 3.53
N GLY A 93 -15.93 0.00 4.47
CA GLY A 93 -17.17 0.74 4.22
C GLY A 93 -16.92 2.21 3.84
N ILE A 94 -15.92 2.85 4.47
CA ILE A 94 -15.51 4.21 4.15
C ILE A 94 -14.93 4.25 2.74
N LEU A 95 -14.05 3.30 2.40
CA LEU A 95 -13.48 3.19 1.05
C LEU A 95 -14.56 3.00 -0.02
N LYS A 96 -15.58 2.16 0.22
CA LYS A 96 -16.72 2.01 -0.70
C LYS A 96 -17.48 3.31 -0.88
N LYS A 97 -17.74 4.05 0.21
CA LYS A 97 -18.37 5.38 0.15
C LYS A 97 -17.55 6.35 -0.69
N LEU A 98 -16.24 6.42 -0.48
CA LEU A 98 -15.31 7.25 -1.27
C LEU A 98 -15.40 6.92 -2.77
N MET A 99 -15.40 5.63 -3.12
CA MET A 99 -15.53 5.18 -4.51
C MET A 99 -16.88 5.55 -5.16
N VAL A 100 -17.94 5.71 -4.38
CA VAL A 100 -19.24 6.19 -4.87
C VAL A 100 -19.24 7.71 -5.03
N THR A 101 -18.69 8.44 -4.04
CA THR A 101 -18.57 9.91 -4.10
C THR A 101 -17.76 10.36 -5.32
N LEU A 102 -16.66 9.67 -5.61
CA LEU A 102 -15.78 9.97 -6.75
C LEU A 102 -16.50 9.80 -8.11
N ASP A 103 -17.44 8.86 -8.19
CA ASP A 103 -18.30 8.66 -9.37
C ASP A 103 -19.48 9.63 -9.43
N GLY A 104 -19.67 10.47 -8.41
CA GLY A 104 -20.73 11.45 -8.31
C GLY A 104 -20.56 12.62 -9.27
N GLN A 105 -21.67 13.26 -9.65
CA GLN A 105 -21.69 14.34 -10.64
C GLN A 105 -20.80 15.54 -10.28
N LEU A 106 -20.66 15.86 -9.00
CA LEU A 106 -19.82 16.97 -8.53
C LEU A 106 -18.33 16.72 -8.79
N PHE A 107 -17.89 15.46 -8.79
CA PHE A 107 -16.49 15.06 -8.95
C PHE A 107 -16.11 14.79 -10.42
N GLN A 108 -17.04 14.99 -11.36
CA GLN A 108 -16.81 14.75 -12.78
C GLN A 108 -16.24 15.99 -13.47
N PRO A 109 -15.15 15.88 -14.25
CA PRO A 109 -14.65 16.98 -15.05
C PRO A 109 -15.66 17.33 -16.15
N ARG A 110 -16.03 18.61 -16.24
CA ARG A 110 -17.11 19.11 -17.09
C ARG A 110 -16.59 19.69 -18.41
N THR A 111 -15.33 20.11 -18.45
CA THR A 111 -14.68 20.68 -19.63
C THR A 111 -13.51 19.81 -20.11
N LEU A 112 -13.08 20.02 -21.36
CA LEU A 112 -11.88 19.36 -21.90
C LEU A 112 -10.61 19.81 -21.16
N GLU A 113 -10.54 21.09 -20.74
CA GLU A 113 -9.44 21.61 -19.94
C GLU A 113 -9.37 20.93 -18.57
N GLN A 114 -10.51 20.72 -17.90
CA GLN A 114 -10.54 19.97 -16.64
C GLN A 114 -10.05 18.54 -16.81
N ARG A 115 -10.32 17.87 -17.94
CA ARG A 115 -9.74 16.53 -18.20
C ARG A 115 -8.23 16.58 -18.37
N ARG A 116 -7.70 17.63 -18.98
CA ARG A 116 -6.25 17.84 -19.09
C ARG A 116 -5.62 18.10 -17.72
N LEU A 117 -6.32 18.78 -16.81
CA LEU A 117 -5.86 18.99 -15.43
C LEU A 117 -5.80 17.68 -14.61
N VAL A 118 -6.68 16.72 -14.89
CA VAL A 118 -6.68 15.41 -14.22
C VAL A 118 -5.46 14.56 -14.63
N GLN A 119 -5.05 14.66 -15.89
CA GLN A 119 -4.10 13.73 -16.51
C GLN A 119 -2.73 13.66 -15.80
N PRO A 120 -2.06 14.77 -15.44
CA PRO A 120 -0.78 14.74 -14.72
C PRO A 120 -0.85 13.99 -13.38
N GLY A 121 -1.96 14.13 -12.64
CA GLY A 121 -2.14 13.41 -11.37
C GLY A 121 -2.19 11.88 -11.58
N LEU A 122 -2.92 11.45 -12.61
CA LEU A 122 -3.02 10.03 -12.96
C LEU A 122 -1.70 9.47 -13.48
N ASP A 123 -0.96 10.24 -14.27
CA ASP A 123 0.34 9.81 -14.80
C ASP A 123 1.39 9.74 -13.70
N SER A 124 1.42 10.71 -12.78
CA SER A 124 2.24 10.64 -11.57
C SER A 124 1.92 9.39 -10.75
N TRP A 125 0.64 9.09 -10.52
CA TRP A 125 0.26 7.88 -9.79
C TRP A 125 0.66 6.59 -10.51
N LYS A 126 0.45 6.49 -11.83
CA LYS A 126 0.85 5.30 -12.62
C LYS A 126 2.36 5.12 -12.63
N MET A 127 3.11 6.22 -12.74
CA MET A 127 4.57 6.21 -12.67
C MET A 127 5.02 5.71 -11.30
N THR A 128 4.48 6.25 -10.21
CA THR A 128 4.79 5.76 -8.86
C THR A 128 4.43 4.29 -8.70
N TYR A 129 3.24 3.88 -9.14
CA TYR A 129 2.78 2.49 -9.09
C TYR A 129 3.77 1.55 -9.80
N THR A 130 4.24 1.92 -10.99
CA THR A 130 5.20 1.12 -11.77
C THR A 130 6.58 1.11 -11.12
N ILE A 131 7.09 2.27 -10.70
CA ILE A 131 8.40 2.42 -10.03
C ILE A 131 8.44 1.64 -8.72
N PHE A 132 7.33 1.55 -7.98
CA PHE A 132 7.24 0.75 -6.75
C PHE A 132 7.21 -0.75 -7.01
N TYR A 133 6.48 -1.18 -8.02
CA TYR A 133 6.25 -2.61 -8.28
C TYR A 133 7.51 -3.32 -8.79
N VAL A 134 8.28 -2.67 -9.66
CA VAL A 134 9.45 -3.31 -10.30
C VAL A 134 10.52 -3.75 -9.29
N PRO A 135 10.99 -2.90 -8.36
CA PRO A 135 11.95 -3.29 -7.34
C PRO A 135 11.40 -4.37 -6.39
N VAL A 136 10.12 -4.29 -6.02
CA VAL A 136 9.49 -5.30 -5.13
C VAL A 136 9.50 -6.66 -5.80
N ILE A 137 9.08 -6.76 -7.06
CA ILE A 137 9.11 -8.03 -7.81
C ILE A 137 10.55 -8.54 -7.93
N ALA A 138 11.51 -7.67 -8.25
CA ALA A 138 12.92 -8.05 -8.33
C ALA A 138 13.45 -8.60 -6.99
N THR A 139 13.18 -7.93 -5.88
CA THR A 139 13.58 -8.39 -4.53
C THR A 139 12.94 -9.73 -4.18
N LEU A 140 11.66 -9.93 -4.50
CA LEU A 140 10.96 -11.19 -4.24
C LEU A 140 11.55 -12.36 -5.05
N ILE A 141 11.90 -12.12 -6.32
CA ILE A 141 12.58 -13.13 -7.16
C ILE A 141 13.96 -13.43 -6.59
N LEU A 142 14.73 -12.41 -6.21
CA LEU A 142 16.04 -12.59 -5.62
C LEU A 142 15.97 -13.44 -4.36
N TRP A 143 15.09 -13.09 -3.40
CA TRP A 143 14.91 -13.87 -2.17
C TRP A 143 14.46 -15.31 -2.43
N ALA A 144 13.63 -15.54 -3.45
CA ALA A 144 13.20 -16.88 -3.82
C ALA A 144 14.31 -17.74 -4.45
N VAL A 145 15.30 -17.12 -5.08
CA VAL A 145 16.38 -17.82 -5.81
C VAL A 145 17.68 -17.88 -5.00
N PHE A 146 17.83 -17.00 -4.01
CA PHE A 146 19.06 -16.82 -3.27
C PHE A 146 19.58 -18.11 -2.60
N PRO A 147 18.76 -18.88 -1.85
CA PRO A 147 19.25 -20.13 -1.25
C PRO A 147 19.69 -21.17 -2.28
N ILE A 148 19.21 -21.07 -3.52
CA ILE A 148 19.56 -21.99 -4.62
C ILE A 148 20.92 -21.58 -5.21
N VAL A 149 21.12 -20.29 -5.42
CA VAL A 149 22.34 -19.74 -6.04
C VAL A 149 23.55 -19.83 -5.11
N ASP A 150 23.37 -19.56 -3.81
CA ASP A 150 24.46 -19.65 -2.83
C ASP A 150 24.73 -21.10 -2.36
N GLY A 151 23.92 -22.07 -2.83
CA GLY A 151 24.05 -23.49 -2.50
C GLY A 151 23.54 -23.86 -1.10
N SER A 152 23.05 -22.91 -0.31
CA SER A 152 22.59 -23.14 1.07
C SER A 152 21.34 -24.02 1.15
N PHE A 153 20.60 -24.19 0.04
CA PHE A 153 19.52 -25.17 -0.07
C PHE A 153 19.99 -26.61 0.23
N ARG A 154 21.27 -26.93 -0.04
CA ARG A 154 21.86 -28.25 0.27
C ARG A 154 21.95 -28.52 1.78
N GLU A 155 21.96 -27.45 2.57
CA GLU A 155 21.95 -27.50 4.04
C GLU A 155 20.54 -27.34 4.62
N TYR A 156 19.51 -27.42 3.75
CA TYR A 156 18.11 -27.19 4.11
C TYR A 156 17.87 -25.78 4.70
N ARG A 157 18.64 -24.77 4.26
CA ARG A 157 18.38 -23.36 4.61
C ARG A 157 17.09 -22.91 3.92
N LEU A 158 16.17 -22.36 4.71
CA LEU A 158 14.92 -21.76 4.22
C LEU A 158 15.16 -20.29 3.80
N PRO A 159 14.38 -19.74 2.85
CA PRO A 159 14.48 -18.34 2.43
C PRO A 159 14.34 -17.34 3.60
N PHE A 160 13.41 -17.61 4.52
CA PHE A 160 13.21 -16.79 5.71
C PHE A 160 13.42 -17.62 6.98
N SER A 161 14.13 -17.04 7.93
CA SER A 161 14.38 -17.66 9.24
C SER A 161 13.10 -17.64 10.07
N ALA A 162 12.50 -18.82 10.26
CA ALA A 162 11.26 -18.99 11.01
C ALA A 162 11.31 -20.31 11.80
N TRP A 163 10.61 -20.35 12.93
CA TRP A 163 10.46 -21.57 13.71
C TRP A 163 9.20 -22.32 13.27
N TYR A 164 9.34 -23.62 13.02
CA TYR A 164 8.24 -24.51 12.71
C TYR A 164 8.15 -25.65 13.73
N PRO A 165 6.94 -26.12 14.09
CA PRO A 165 6.75 -27.21 15.04
C PRO A 165 7.07 -28.61 14.47
N TYR A 166 7.73 -28.68 13.31
CA TYR A 166 8.11 -29.91 12.62
C TYR A 166 9.52 -29.76 12.04
N ASN A 167 10.16 -30.89 11.71
CA ASN A 167 11.52 -30.87 11.17
C ASN A 167 11.53 -30.46 9.69
N THR A 168 11.96 -29.23 9.42
CA THR A 168 12.09 -28.66 8.07
C THR A 168 13.31 -29.15 7.31
N LYS A 169 14.20 -29.96 7.92
CA LYS A 169 15.39 -30.52 7.27
C LYS A 169 15.16 -31.91 6.67
N VAL A 170 13.91 -32.30 6.46
CA VAL A 170 13.51 -33.62 5.95
C VAL A 170 12.53 -33.45 4.80
N SER A 171 12.74 -34.18 3.71
CA SER A 171 11.81 -34.22 2.57
C SER A 171 10.56 -35.06 2.93
N PRO A 172 9.33 -34.65 2.55
CA PRO A 172 8.98 -33.51 1.69
C PRO A 172 8.71 -32.19 2.45
N PHE A 173 8.93 -32.13 3.76
CA PHE A 173 8.58 -30.97 4.57
C PHE A 173 9.41 -29.74 4.21
N TYR A 174 10.69 -29.91 3.90
CA TYR A 174 11.55 -28.81 3.44
C TYR A 174 10.95 -28.09 2.23
N GLU A 175 10.63 -28.86 1.18
CA GLU A 175 10.16 -28.36 -0.11
C GLU A 175 8.77 -27.71 0.04
N LEU A 176 7.89 -28.31 0.84
CA LEU A 176 6.57 -27.74 1.14
C LEU A 176 6.69 -26.41 1.89
N THR A 177 7.54 -26.33 2.92
CA THR A 177 7.77 -25.10 3.67
C THR A 177 8.43 -24.02 2.82
N TYR A 178 9.38 -24.41 1.96
CA TYR A 178 10.04 -23.50 1.04
C TYR A 178 9.02 -22.83 0.11
N VAL A 179 8.21 -23.63 -0.59
CA VAL A 179 7.17 -23.11 -1.50
C VAL A 179 6.16 -22.26 -0.72
N TYR A 180 5.75 -22.70 0.47
CA TYR A 180 4.85 -21.95 1.32
C TYR A 180 5.39 -20.57 1.71
N GLN A 181 6.67 -20.47 2.10
CA GLN A 181 7.30 -19.18 2.41
C GLN A 181 7.33 -18.25 1.20
N ILE A 182 7.67 -18.78 0.02
CA ILE A 182 7.66 -17.98 -1.21
C ILE A 182 6.26 -17.47 -1.53
N VAL A 183 5.24 -18.34 -1.54
CA VAL A 183 3.86 -17.91 -1.82
C VAL A 183 3.39 -16.87 -0.79
N SER A 184 3.72 -17.08 0.49
CA SER A 184 3.35 -16.18 1.58
C SER A 184 3.98 -14.79 1.45
N VAL A 185 5.29 -14.70 1.21
CA VAL A 185 5.96 -13.40 1.07
C VAL A 185 5.46 -12.65 -0.17
N TRP A 186 5.19 -13.36 -1.27
CA TRP A 186 4.59 -12.75 -2.46
C TRP A 186 3.19 -12.19 -2.17
N PHE A 187 2.34 -12.98 -1.50
CA PHE A 187 1.01 -12.54 -1.10
C PHE A 187 1.07 -11.32 -0.18
N LEU A 188 1.93 -11.36 0.84
CA LEU A 188 2.18 -10.27 1.78
C LEU A 188 2.62 -8.99 1.06
N SER A 189 3.69 -9.05 0.28
CA SER A 189 4.28 -7.88 -0.37
C SER A 189 3.32 -7.25 -1.38
N ILE A 190 2.66 -8.05 -2.20
CA ILE A 190 1.65 -7.56 -3.14
C ILE A 190 0.51 -6.89 -2.38
N THR A 191 0.00 -7.52 -1.33
CA THR A 191 -1.09 -6.96 -0.51
C THR A 191 -0.70 -5.61 0.10
N ASN A 192 0.49 -5.52 0.69
CA ASN A 192 1.00 -4.30 1.32
C ASN A 192 1.17 -3.15 0.30
N VAL A 193 1.83 -3.41 -0.84
CA VAL A 193 2.05 -2.41 -1.90
C VAL A 193 0.72 -1.89 -2.45
N ASN A 194 -0.29 -2.75 -2.61
CA ASN A 194 -1.58 -2.30 -3.12
C ASN A 194 -2.35 -1.43 -2.13
N MET A 195 -2.26 -1.71 -0.83
CA MET A 195 -2.86 -0.84 0.18
C MET A 195 -2.20 0.56 0.16
N ASP A 196 -0.87 0.62 0.13
CA ASP A 196 -0.13 1.89 0.10
C ASP A 196 -0.41 2.69 -1.18
N THR A 197 -0.38 2.04 -2.34
CA THR A 197 -0.67 2.71 -3.62
C THR A 197 -2.13 3.12 -3.77
N LEU A 198 -3.08 2.42 -3.15
CA LEU A 198 -4.47 2.88 -3.07
C LEU A 198 -4.60 4.15 -2.23
N ILE A 199 -3.91 4.21 -1.09
CA ILE A 199 -3.88 5.41 -0.25
C ILE A 199 -3.28 6.61 -1.01
N ALA A 200 -2.19 6.40 -1.76
CA ALA A 200 -1.66 7.39 -2.69
C ALA A 200 -2.69 7.83 -3.75
N ALA A 201 -3.49 6.89 -4.28
CA ALA A 201 -4.54 7.24 -5.25
C ALA A 201 -5.60 8.15 -4.63
N LEU A 202 -6.04 7.86 -3.40
CA LEU A 202 -7.02 8.68 -2.68
C LEU A 202 -6.50 10.10 -2.45
N MET A 203 -5.25 10.27 -2.05
CA MET A 203 -4.60 11.58 -1.92
C MET A 203 -4.52 12.31 -3.27
N MET A 204 -4.09 11.61 -4.31
CA MET A 204 -4.06 12.14 -5.67
C MET A 204 -5.44 12.61 -6.14
N TYR A 205 -6.51 11.87 -5.86
CA TYR A 205 -7.88 12.31 -6.16
C TYR A 205 -8.28 13.57 -5.39
N ILE A 206 -7.92 13.71 -4.10
CA ILE A 206 -8.17 14.95 -3.35
C ILE A 206 -7.52 16.13 -4.07
N GLY A 207 -6.23 16.02 -4.37
CA GLY A 207 -5.48 17.07 -5.05
C GLY A 207 -6.08 17.42 -6.41
N THR A 208 -6.38 16.42 -7.23
CA THR A 208 -7.01 16.65 -8.54
C THR A 208 -8.38 17.34 -8.44
N GLN A 209 -9.17 17.05 -7.41
CA GLN A 209 -10.45 17.73 -7.21
C GLN A 209 -10.28 19.20 -6.80
N CYS A 210 -9.21 19.53 -6.05
CA CYS A 210 -8.81 20.91 -5.79
C CYS A 210 -8.43 21.65 -7.09
N ASP A 211 -7.71 20.99 -8.01
CA ASP A 211 -7.37 21.58 -9.31
C ASP A 211 -8.62 21.88 -10.16
N ILE A 212 -9.58 20.96 -10.18
CA ILE A 212 -10.88 21.15 -10.86
C ILE A 212 -11.65 22.32 -10.25
N LEU A 213 -11.73 22.39 -8.91
CA LEU A 213 -12.39 23.49 -8.22
C LEU A 213 -11.71 24.83 -8.53
N SER A 214 -10.38 24.87 -8.53
CA SER A 214 -9.61 26.06 -8.88
C SER A 214 -9.90 26.56 -10.30
N ASP A 215 -10.06 25.65 -11.26
CA ASP A 215 -10.48 25.99 -12.62
C ASP A 215 -11.92 26.54 -12.65
N ASP A 216 -12.87 25.89 -11.96
CA ASP A 216 -14.25 26.36 -11.86
C ASP A 216 -14.30 27.79 -11.27
N VAL A 217 -13.51 28.07 -10.22
CA VAL A 217 -13.42 29.39 -9.57
C VAL A 217 -12.82 30.45 -10.51
N LYS A 218 -11.73 30.14 -11.21
CA LYS A 218 -11.10 31.06 -12.18
C LYS A 218 -12.06 31.47 -13.31
N ASN A 219 -12.98 30.58 -13.67
CA ASN A 219 -13.92 30.79 -14.77
C ASN A 219 -15.30 31.37 -14.34
N LEU A 220 -15.45 31.78 -13.07
CA LEU A 220 -16.72 32.32 -12.54
C LEU A 220 -17.24 33.56 -13.28
N GLY A 221 -16.36 34.52 -13.59
CA GLY A 221 -16.73 35.86 -14.09
C GLY A 221 -17.14 35.94 -15.57
N SER A 222 -17.29 34.81 -16.25
CA SER A 222 -17.37 34.78 -17.71
C SER A 222 -18.72 35.19 -18.32
N ARG A 223 -19.83 35.20 -17.54
CA ARG A 223 -21.19 35.45 -18.05
C ARG A 223 -22.14 35.86 -16.91
N GLY A 224 -22.68 37.08 -16.92
CA GLY A 224 -23.86 37.58 -16.17
C GLY A 224 -23.98 37.34 -14.65
N GLU A 225 -24.66 38.22 -13.91
CA GLU A 225 -24.80 38.13 -12.44
C GLU A 225 -25.55 36.86 -11.96
N LEU A 226 -26.62 36.46 -12.67
CA LEU A 226 -27.42 35.29 -12.30
C LEU A 226 -26.67 33.95 -12.53
N GLU A 227 -25.89 33.87 -13.60
CA GLU A 227 -25.06 32.72 -13.92
C GLU A 227 -23.83 32.65 -12.99
N PHE A 228 -23.26 33.80 -12.61
CA PHE A 228 -22.22 33.90 -11.59
C PHE A 228 -22.67 33.29 -10.25
N ASN A 229 -23.82 33.72 -9.71
CA ASN A 229 -24.34 33.21 -8.42
C ASN A 229 -24.57 31.68 -8.45
N THR A 230 -25.10 31.17 -9.57
CA THR A 230 -25.33 29.73 -9.74
C THR A 230 -24.02 28.94 -9.80
N LYS A 231 -22.99 29.44 -10.48
CA LYS A 231 -21.67 28.80 -10.53
C LYS A 231 -20.95 28.87 -9.19
N LEU A 232 -21.03 30.01 -8.50
CA LEU A 232 -20.44 30.19 -7.18
C LEU A 232 -21.02 29.20 -6.16
N LEU A 233 -22.34 29.02 -6.13
CA LEU A 233 -22.99 28.03 -5.27
C LEU A 233 -22.49 26.61 -5.57
N LYS A 234 -22.33 26.25 -6.85
CA LYS A 234 -21.76 24.95 -7.24
C LYS A 234 -20.30 24.79 -6.78
N CYS A 235 -19.49 25.83 -6.83
CA CYS A 235 -18.11 25.80 -6.33
C CYS A 235 -18.08 25.58 -4.81
N ILE A 236 -18.94 26.29 -4.07
CA ILE A 236 -19.09 26.12 -2.62
C ILE A 236 -19.50 24.69 -2.27
N ASP A 237 -20.49 24.14 -2.99
CA ASP A 237 -20.94 22.77 -2.79
C ASP A 237 -19.84 21.75 -3.11
N HIS A 238 -19.11 21.93 -4.22
CA HIS A 238 -18.00 21.05 -4.59
C HIS A 238 -16.88 21.12 -3.54
N HIS A 239 -16.48 22.32 -3.10
CA HIS A 239 -15.48 22.52 -2.05
C HIS A 239 -15.86 21.81 -0.73
N ARG A 240 -17.11 21.95 -0.27
CA ARG A 240 -17.61 21.23 0.92
C ARG A 240 -17.51 19.72 0.76
N ASN A 241 -17.84 19.20 -0.42
CA ASN A 241 -17.74 17.77 -0.69
C ASN A 241 -16.28 17.30 -0.79
N ILE A 242 -15.35 18.12 -1.30
CA ILE A 242 -13.90 17.82 -1.27
C ILE A 242 -13.41 17.70 0.17
N ILE A 243 -13.79 18.64 1.06
CA ILE A 243 -13.43 18.58 2.49
C ILE A 243 -13.98 17.30 3.13
N SER A 244 -15.26 16.97 2.88
CA SER A 244 -15.86 15.73 3.40
C SER A 244 -15.16 14.49 2.86
N PHE A 245 -14.80 14.46 1.57
CA PHE A 245 -14.09 13.37 0.94
C PHE A 245 -12.68 13.20 1.53
N ALA A 246 -11.94 14.29 1.71
CA ALA A 246 -10.63 14.28 2.37
C ALA A 246 -10.70 13.81 3.82
N GLY A 247 -11.74 14.22 4.57
CA GLY A 247 -11.98 13.76 5.93
C GLY A 247 -12.25 12.25 6.02
N ASP A 248 -13.03 11.70 5.08
CA ASP A 248 -13.28 10.25 4.99
C ASP A 248 -12.01 9.49 4.55
N CYS A 249 -11.23 10.03 3.61
CA CYS A 249 -9.91 9.50 3.24
C CYS A 249 -8.98 9.43 4.46
N ASN A 250 -8.88 10.51 5.24
CA ASN A 250 -8.04 10.56 6.43
C ASN A 250 -8.49 9.51 7.47
N LYS A 251 -9.79 9.39 7.75
CA LYS A 251 -10.31 8.33 8.64
C LYS A 251 -10.02 6.91 8.14
N PHE A 252 -9.94 6.72 6.83
CA PHE A 252 -9.65 5.41 6.25
C PHE A 252 -8.19 4.99 6.52
N PHE A 253 -7.22 5.91 6.41
CA PHE A 253 -5.79 5.58 6.44
C PHE A 253 -4.96 6.24 7.55
N ASP A 254 -5.49 7.09 8.43
CA ASP A 254 -4.70 7.79 9.46
C ASP A 254 -3.90 6.84 10.36
N LYS A 255 -4.53 5.77 10.87
CA LYS A 255 -3.88 4.76 11.70
C LYS A 255 -2.90 3.89 10.91
N ILE A 256 -3.21 3.63 9.64
CA ILE A 256 -2.33 2.91 8.71
C ILE A 256 -1.05 3.72 8.48
N ALA A 257 -1.19 5.01 8.16
CA ALA A 257 -0.08 5.92 7.95
C ALA A 257 0.77 6.08 9.23
N LEU A 258 0.14 6.27 10.39
CA LEU A 258 0.85 6.36 11.68
C LEU A 258 1.68 5.11 11.95
N GLY A 259 1.09 3.92 11.77
CA GLY A 259 1.80 2.65 11.89
C GLY A 259 2.95 2.53 10.89
N GLN A 260 2.74 2.95 9.65
CA GLN A 260 3.77 2.97 8.61
C GLN A 260 4.97 3.80 9.03
N PHE A 261 4.77 5.06 9.43
CA PHE A 261 5.87 5.93 9.83
C PHE A 261 6.62 5.36 11.03
N PHE A 262 5.90 4.92 12.07
CA PHE A 262 6.52 4.38 13.28
C PHE A 262 7.37 3.13 12.99
N THR A 263 6.78 2.12 12.37
CA THR A 263 7.48 0.86 12.08
C THR A 263 8.60 1.05 11.08
N SER A 264 8.44 1.94 10.09
CA SER A 264 9.49 2.16 9.10
C SER A 264 10.70 2.87 9.71
N SER A 265 10.49 3.86 10.60
CA SER A 265 11.58 4.50 11.32
C SER A 265 12.36 3.50 12.19
N LEU A 266 11.67 2.66 12.95
CA LEU A 266 12.30 1.61 13.76
C LEU A 266 13.06 0.60 12.89
N SER A 267 12.42 0.13 11.83
CA SER A 267 12.99 -0.88 10.94
C SER A 267 14.20 -0.35 10.17
N LEU A 268 14.17 0.90 9.72
CA LEU A 268 15.31 1.57 9.08
C LEU A 268 16.48 1.71 10.04
N ALA A 269 16.24 2.12 11.29
CA ALA A 269 17.29 2.23 12.30
C ALA A 269 18.00 0.89 12.54
N LEU A 270 17.22 -0.19 12.69
CA LEU A 270 17.75 -1.53 12.92
C LEU A 270 18.46 -2.10 11.68
N ALA A 271 17.90 -1.90 10.48
CA ALA A 271 18.52 -2.34 9.23
C ALA A 271 19.83 -1.58 8.94
N MET A 272 19.89 -0.28 9.22
CA MET A 272 21.12 0.51 9.10
C MET A 272 22.19 0.08 10.10
N PHE A 273 21.81 -0.27 11.33
CA PHE A 273 22.74 -0.87 12.29
C PHE A 273 23.26 -2.22 11.77
N GLN A 274 22.37 -3.07 11.24
CA GLN A 274 22.78 -4.36 10.68
C GLN A 274 23.74 -4.20 9.48
N LEU A 275 23.54 -3.17 8.64
CA LEU A 275 24.46 -2.85 7.55
C LEU A 275 25.90 -2.55 8.01
N THR A 276 26.13 -2.14 9.26
CA THR A 276 27.49 -1.91 9.80
C THR A 276 28.14 -3.17 10.36
N VAL A 277 27.35 -4.23 10.60
CA VAL A 277 27.80 -5.49 11.21
C VAL A 277 28.07 -6.57 10.16
N VAL A 278 27.25 -6.64 9.11
CA VAL A 278 27.40 -7.64 8.04
C VAL A 278 28.65 -7.41 7.19
N GLU A 279 29.13 -8.48 6.57
CA GLU A 279 30.30 -8.42 5.67
C GLU A 279 30.03 -7.48 4.47
N PRO A 280 30.90 -6.48 4.21
CA PRO A 280 30.76 -5.59 3.06
C PRO A 280 30.75 -6.36 1.75
N PHE A 281 29.85 -5.99 0.84
CA PHE A 281 29.67 -6.66 -0.47
C PHE A 281 29.27 -8.15 -0.39
N GLY A 282 28.94 -8.63 0.82
CA GLY A 282 28.32 -9.91 1.03
C GLY A 282 26.88 -9.93 0.53
N SER A 283 26.33 -11.12 0.44
CA SER A 283 24.99 -11.35 -0.09
C SER A 283 23.90 -10.79 0.86
N GLU A 284 24.12 -10.87 2.17
CA GLU A 284 23.28 -10.26 3.21
C GLU A 284 23.32 -8.72 3.18
N PHE A 285 24.48 -8.13 2.86
CA PHE A 285 24.65 -6.68 2.69
C PHE A 285 23.75 -6.13 1.58
N TYR A 286 23.73 -6.78 0.41
CA TYR A 286 22.84 -6.36 -0.68
C TYR A 286 21.36 -6.51 -0.33
N SER A 287 20.98 -7.59 0.35
CA SER A 287 19.60 -7.80 0.81
C SER A 287 19.13 -6.67 1.73
N LEU A 288 19.96 -6.28 2.70
CA LEU A 288 19.69 -5.16 3.61
C LEU A 288 19.62 -3.81 2.87
N LEU A 289 20.51 -3.59 1.89
CA LEU A 289 20.48 -2.37 1.08
C LEU A 289 19.18 -2.24 0.28
N PHE A 290 18.72 -3.33 -0.34
CA PHE A 290 17.42 -3.37 -1.01
C PHE A 290 16.25 -3.14 -0.05
N TYR A 291 16.32 -3.72 1.15
CA TYR A 291 15.32 -3.50 2.19
C TYR A 291 15.24 -2.03 2.61
N VAL A 292 16.37 -1.40 2.93
CA VAL A 292 16.44 0.02 3.30
C VAL A 292 15.90 0.91 2.17
N PHE A 293 16.25 0.61 0.92
CA PHE A 293 15.70 1.32 -0.24
C PHE A 293 14.18 1.17 -0.33
N SER A 294 13.66 -0.05 -0.21
CA SER A 294 12.22 -0.33 -0.26
C SER A 294 11.44 0.41 0.82
N MET A 295 11.92 0.39 2.06
CA MET A 295 11.29 1.10 3.18
C MET A 295 11.32 2.62 3.00
N THR A 296 12.43 3.17 2.50
CA THR A 296 12.55 4.60 2.20
C THR A 296 11.56 5.03 1.12
N VAL A 297 11.44 4.21 0.08
CA VAL A 297 10.50 4.41 -1.02
C VAL A 297 9.06 4.40 -0.48
N GLN A 298 8.68 3.41 0.35
CA GLN A 298 7.36 3.35 1.01
C GLN A 298 7.02 4.63 1.79
N ILE A 299 7.92 5.13 2.66
CA ILE A 299 7.67 6.38 3.40
C ILE A 299 7.52 7.57 2.44
N SER A 300 8.41 7.66 1.45
CA SER A 300 8.43 8.76 0.49
C SER A 300 7.13 8.88 -0.30
N LEU A 301 6.44 7.77 -0.57
CA LEU A 301 5.13 7.77 -1.23
C LEU A 301 4.06 8.48 -0.39
N TYR A 302 3.99 8.22 0.92
CA TYR A 302 3.05 8.92 1.79
C TYR A 302 3.36 10.42 1.85
N CYS A 303 4.63 10.78 2.01
CA CYS A 303 5.07 12.17 2.08
C CYS A 303 4.80 12.93 0.77
N TRP A 304 5.14 12.33 -0.37
CA TRP A 304 5.00 12.97 -1.67
C TRP A 304 3.54 13.32 -1.98
N PHE A 305 2.64 12.32 -1.89
CA PHE A 305 1.22 12.55 -2.17
C PHE A 305 0.55 13.43 -1.11
N GLY A 306 0.99 13.38 0.15
CA GLY A 306 0.53 14.29 1.20
C GLY A 306 0.91 15.75 0.88
N ASN A 307 2.16 15.99 0.50
CA ASN A 307 2.66 17.31 0.10
C ASN A 307 1.94 17.85 -1.15
N GLU A 308 1.68 17.00 -2.14
CA GLU A 308 0.91 17.40 -3.33
C GLU A 308 -0.51 17.87 -2.98
N VAL A 309 -1.17 17.21 -2.02
CA VAL A 309 -2.48 17.66 -1.52
C VAL A 309 -2.37 19.04 -0.85
N GLU A 310 -1.36 19.23 0.01
CA GLU A 310 -1.14 20.49 0.72
C GLU A 310 -0.90 21.68 -0.23
N ILE A 311 -0.05 21.49 -1.26
CA ILE A 311 0.22 22.50 -2.29
C ILE A 311 -1.07 22.86 -3.03
N LYS A 312 -1.86 21.86 -3.44
CA LYS A 312 -3.08 22.10 -4.22
C LYS A 312 -4.19 22.75 -3.41
N VAL A 313 -4.32 22.42 -2.13
CA VAL A 313 -5.23 23.10 -1.21
C VAL A 313 -4.82 24.56 -1.04
N SER A 314 -3.53 24.83 -0.84
CA SER A 314 -3.01 26.20 -0.65
C SER A 314 -3.21 27.09 -1.88
N ASN A 315 -3.06 26.53 -3.09
CA ASN A 315 -3.28 27.25 -4.34
C ASN A 315 -4.77 27.47 -4.68
N SER A 316 -5.68 26.78 -3.97
CA SER A 316 -7.13 26.88 -4.18
C SER A 316 -7.82 27.90 -3.26
N GLY A 317 -7.12 28.40 -2.23
CA GLY A 317 -7.60 29.43 -1.29
C GLY A 317 -7.19 30.83 -1.74
#